data_AF-A0A972FZT9-F1
#
_entry.id   AF-A0A972FZT9-F1
#
_cell.length_a   1.000
_cell.length_b   1.000
_cell.length_c   1.000
_cell.angle_alpha   90.00
_cell.angle_beta   90.00
_cell.angle_gamma   90.00
#
_symmetry.space_group_name_H-M   'P 1'
#
loop_
_entity.id
_entity.type
_entity.pdbx_description
1 polymer ?
#
loop_
_entity_poly.entity_id
_entity_poly.type
_entity_poly.pdbx_seq_one_letter_code
_entity_poly.pdbx_strand_id
1 'polypeptide(L)'
;MTASERGQGAATAQQADNEPRVRLTPQILYLGHEKTPLIIIDNFAADLTPLLNFARTRATFAADPDSFYPGVRAPLPRPYVEDVLNRLYSLLYEVYEIPSRQSIRLQALHFSLISTSPEALKPLQRLPHFDTPQPHYFALLHYLNDGPHGNTAFFRHIPTGFERIDGSRMPAYFQSAQQFVGQNATEPPGYFVQSNEHYELYHQVEYRPNRLLIYPGNLLHSTLVEPGTDIDANPQTGRLTANMFIEFK
;
A
#
# COMPACT_ATOMS: atom_id res chain seq x y z
N MET A 1 -36.77 50.58 40.48
CA MET A 1 -35.95 51.20 39.42
C MET A 1 -34.59 50.53 39.50
N THR A 2 -34.05 49.75 38.57
CA THR A 2 -34.29 49.41 37.15
C THR A 2 -33.51 48.10 36.97
N ALA A 3 -34.17 47.00 36.64
CA ALA A 3 -34.23 46.37 35.31
C ALA A 3 -32.90 45.78 34.78
N SER A 4 -32.99 44.49 34.44
CA SER A 4 -32.25 43.74 33.39
C SER A 4 -30.76 43.46 33.58
N GLU A 5 -30.20 42.30 33.23
CA GLU A 5 -30.67 41.30 32.26
C GLU A 5 -30.00 39.94 32.52
N ARG A 6 -30.80 38.86 32.49
CA ARG A 6 -30.32 37.49 32.24
C ARG A 6 -30.28 37.30 30.72
N GLY A 7 -29.18 36.78 30.19
CA GLY A 7 -29.09 36.24 28.83
C GLY A 7 -27.80 35.44 28.72
N GLN A 8 -27.85 34.11 28.81
CA GLN A 8 -27.93 33.21 27.65
C GLN A 8 -26.78 33.41 26.66
N GLY A 9 -25.90 32.41 26.61
CA GLY A 9 -24.81 32.31 25.64
C GLY A 9 -24.04 31.00 25.76
N ALA A 10 -24.74 29.88 26.01
CA ALA A 10 -24.19 28.54 25.85
C ALA A 10 -24.65 27.98 24.50
N ALA A 11 -23.86 28.21 23.46
CA ALA A 11 -23.85 27.57 22.15
C ALA A 11 -22.73 28.29 21.39
N THR A 12 -21.68 27.65 20.88
CA THR A 12 -21.76 26.63 19.83
C THR A 12 -20.50 25.77 19.86
N ALA A 13 -20.64 24.53 20.33
CA ALA A 13 -19.72 23.43 20.05
C ALA A 13 -20.53 22.32 19.40
N GLN A 14 -20.94 22.52 18.15
CA GLN A 14 -21.58 21.50 17.30
C GLN A 14 -21.70 22.05 15.89
N GLN A 15 -20.57 22.04 15.17
CA GLN A 15 -20.53 22.10 13.71
C GLN A 15 -19.23 21.40 13.27
N ALA A 16 -19.20 20.09 13.50
CA ALA A 16 -18.29 19.18 12.84
C ALA A 16 -19.10 17.93 12.50
N ASP A 17 -18.87 17.38 11.31
CA ASP A 17 -19.49 16.20 10.72
C ASP A 17 -20.90 16.37 10.16
N ASN A 18 -21.00 17.06 9.01
CA ASN A 18 -22.16 16.91 8.11
C ASN A 18 -21.74 16.69 6.64
N GLU A 19 -20.52 16.19 6.41
CA GLU A 19 -20.15 15.64 5.10
C GLU A 19 -20.59 14.16 5.08
N PRO A 20 -21.36 13.72 4.07
CA PRO A 20 -21.82 12.33 3.98
C PRO A 20 -20.61 11.40 3.83
N ARG A 21 -20.28 10.66 4.90
CA ARG A 21 -19.20 9.66 4.85
C ARG A 21 -19.61 8.53 3.89
N VAL A 22 -18.75 8.25 2.91
CA VAL A 22 -18.96 7.11 1.99
C VAL A 22 -18.95 5.81 2.81
N ARG A 23 -20.07 5.08 2.74
CA ARG A 23 -20.19 3.74 3.32
C ARG A 23 -19.22 2.82 2.58
N LEU A 24 -18.28 2.24 3.34
CA LEU A 24 -17.34 1.26 2.79
C LEU A 24 -18.07 -0.04 2.45
N THR A 25 -17.75 -0.60 1.28
CA THR A 25 -18.18 -1.94 0.85
C THR A 25 -16.94 -2.78 0.56
N PRO A 26 -16.27 -3.31 1.60
CA PRO A 26 -15.07 -4.10 1.42
C PRO A 26 -15.38 -5.43 0.73
N GLN A 27 -14.58 -5.77 -0.27
CA GLN A 27 -14.49 -7.10 -0.85
C GLN A 27 -13.31 -7.84 -0.22
N ILE A 28 -13.57 -9.03 0.32
CA ILE A 28 -12.53 -9.90 0.88
C ILE A 28 -12.26 -11.03 -0.11
N LEU A 29 -11.03 -11.12 -0.60
CA LEU A 29 -10.55 -12.24 -1.41
C LEU A 29 -9.61 -13.10 -0.57
N TYR A 30 -9.61 -14.40 -0.80
CA TYR A 30 -8.73 -15.35 -0.12
C TYR A 30 -7.72 -15.91 -1.13
N LEU A 31 -6.51 -15.38 -1.06
CA LEU A 31 -5.47 -15.59 -2.04
C LEU A 31 -4.80 -16.96 -1.90
N GLY A 32 -4.55 -17.59 -3.05
CA GLY A 32 -3.67 -18.75 -3.18
C GLY A 32 -4.16 -20.01 -2.45
N HIS A 33 -3.19 -20.86 -2.12
CA HIS A 33 -3.38 -22.07 -1.34
C HIS A 33 -3.47 -21.75 0.15
N GLU A 34 -2.75 -20.73 0.61
CA GLU A 34 -2.75 -20.31 2.01
C GLU A 34 -4.03 -19.56 2.42
N LYS A 35 -4.91 -19.26 1.47
CA LYS A 35 -6.17 -18.52 1.67
C LYS A 35 -5.95 -17.23 2.44
N THR A 36 -4.91 -16.49 2.06
CA THR A 36 -4.54 -15.24 2.74
C THR A 36 -5.59 -14.17 2.44
N PRO A 37 -6.22 -13.55 3.44
CA PRO A 37 -7.18 -12.49 3.21
C PRO A 37 -6.51 -11.28 2.53
N LEU A 38 -7.21 -10.73 1.54
CA LEU A 38 -6.91 -9.50 0.82
C LEU A 38 -8.17 -8.64 0.86
N ILE A 39 -8.04 -7.38 1.26
CA ILE A 39 -9.16 -6.44 1.29
C ILE A 39 -9.04 -5.50 0.09
N ILE A 40 -10.12 -5.39 -0.68
CA ILE A 40 -10.27 -4.40 -1.76
C ILE A 40 -11.45 -3.50 -1.42
N ILE A 41 -11.25 -2.19 -1.50
CA ILE A 41 -12.32 -1.21 -1.34
C ILE A 41 -12.27 -0.23 -2.50
N ASP A 42 -13.25 -0.31 -3.40
CA ASP A 42 -13.45 0.66 -4.47
C ASP A 42 -14.15 1.91 -3.96
N ASN A 43 -13.87 3.06 -4.60
CA ASN A 43 -14.42 4.36 -4.25
C ASN A 43 -14.19 4.70 -2.77
N PHE A 44 -12.98 4.46 -2.28
CA PHE A 44 -12.66 4.54 -0.86
C PHE A 44 -12.89 5.94 -0.28
N ALA A 45 -12.35 6.98 -0.93
CA ALA A 45 -12.57 8.37 -0.55
C ALA A 45 -13.79 8.96 -1.27
N ALA A 46 -14.51 9.86 -0.59
CA ALA A 46 -15.59 10.63 -1.21
C ALA A 46 -15.07 11.56 -2.31
N ASP A 47 -13.91 12.17 -2.06
CA ASP A 47 -13.24 13.10 -2.96
C ASP A 47 -11.71 12.94 -2.83
N LEU A 48 -11.03 12.67 -3.95
CA LEU A 48 -9.57 12.59 -4.01
C LEU A 48 -8.91 13.96 -4.21
N THR A 49 -9.67 14.99 -4.58
CA THR A 49 -9.16 16.31 -4.97
C THR A 49 -8.23 16.93 -3.91
N PRO A 50 -8.55 16.93 -2.60
CA PRO A 50 -7.65 17.52 -1.60
C PRO A 50 -6.31 16.79 -1.52
N LEU A 51 -6.33 15.45 -1.62
CA LEU A 51 -5.13 14.62 -1.53
C LEU A 51 -4.26 14.76 -2.77
N LEU A 52 -4.86 14.73 -3.96
CA LEU A 52 -4.18 14.95 -5.24
C LEU A 52 -3.58 16.37 -5.32
N ASN A 53 -4.31 17.39 -4.90
CA ASN A 53 -3.80 18.76 -4.86
C ASN A 53 -2.62 18.89 -3.91
N PHE A 54 -2.67 18.25 -2.73
CA PHE A 54 -1.53 18.22 -1.83
C PHE A 54 -0.31 17.58 -2.48
N ALA A 55 -0.47 16.40 -3.10
CA ALA A 55 0.62 15.71 -3.79
C ALA A 55 1.24 16.59 -4.89
N ARG A 56 0.42 17.28 -5.68
CA ARG A 56 0.88 18.08 -6.83
C ARG A 56 1.51 19.42 -6.46
N THR A 57 1.11 20.03 -5.35
CA THR A 57 1.46 21.43 -5.04
C THR A 57 2.28 21.62 -3.76
N ARG A 58 2.28 20.64 -2.86
CA ARG A 58 2.91 20.78 -1.53
C ARG A 58 3.90 19.66 -1.20
N ALA A 59 3.74 18.48 -1.78
CA ALA A 59 4.63 17.35 -1.51
C ALA A 59 5.95 17.52 -2.26
N THR A 60 7.06 17.28 -1.56
CA THR A 60 8.40 17.23 -2.16
C THR A 60 8.79 15.78 -2.37
N PHE A 61 8.84 15.35 -3.63
CA PHE A 61 9.23 14.00 -4.00
C PHE A 61 10.74 13.87 -4.12
N ALA A 62 11.31 12.87 -3.46
CA ALA A 62 12.73 12.53 -3.56
C ALA A 62 12.94 11.02 -3.50
N ALA A 63 14.08 10.56 -4.01
CA ALA A 63 14.51 9.18 -3.79
C ALA A 63 14.78 8.95 -2.30
N ASP A 64 14.36 7.80 -1.80
CA ASP A 64 14.54 7.38 -0.41
C ASP A 64 15.68 6.34 -0.36
N PRO A 65 16.90 6.72 0.07
CA PRO A 65 18.07 5.84 0.03
C PRO A 65 17.95 4.64 0.99
N ASP A 66 17.09 4.77 2.01
CA ASP A 66 16.82 3.72 3.00
C ASP A 66 15.70 2.77 2.56
N SER A 67 15.15 2.98 1.36
CA SER A 67 14.11 2.16 0.76
C SER A 67 14.58 1.41 -0.49
N PHE A 68 13.97 0.25 -0.73
CA PHE A 68 14.08 -0.47 -2.00
C PHE A 68 13.02 -0.04 -3.02
N TYR A 69 12.19 0.97 -2.71
CA TYR A 69 11.18 1.46 -3.64
C TYR A 69 11.83 2.05 -4.92
N PRO A 70 11.42 1.62 -6.14
CA PRO A 70 12.05 2.02 -7.40
C PRO A 70 11.53 3.37 -7.92
N GLY A 71 11.70 4.42 -7.11
CA GLY A 71 11.32 5.76 -7.53
C GLY A 71 11.37 6.80 -6.41
N VAL A 72 10.52 7.81 -6.54
CA VAL A 72 10.46 8.94 -5.61
C VAL A 72 9.27 8.84 -4.67
N ARG A 73 9.45 9.37 -3.46
CA ARG A 73 8.47 9.33 -2.38
C ARG A 73 8.35 10.70 -1.72
N ALA A 74 7.21 10.95 -1.10
CA ALA A 74 6.97 12.13 -0.27
C ALA A 74 6.08 11.77 0.93
N PRO A 75 6.21 12.42 2.10
CA PRO A 75 5.35 12.11 3.26
C PRO A 75 3.86 12.33 2.98
N LEU A 76 3.01 11.46 3.54
CA LEU A 76 1.55 11.64 3.50
C LEU A 76 1.09 12.72 4.49
N PRO A 77 -0.01 13.45 4.19
CA PRO A 77 -0.64 14.34 5.16
C PRO A 77 -1.19 13.53 6.33
N ARG A 78 -0.81 13.90 7.56
CA ARG A 78 -1.27 13.23 8.77
C ARG A 78 -2.81 13.14 8.90
N PRO A 79 -3.61 14.19 8.60
CA PRO A 79 -5.07 14.10 8.68
C PRO A 79 -5.65 13.02 7.77
N TYR A 80 -5.06 12.81 6.59
CA TYR A 80 -5.49 11.76 5.68
C TYR A 80 -5.19 10.36 6.24
N VAL A 81 -4.01 10.15 6.82
CA VAL A 81 -3.65 8.87 7.47
C VAL A 81 -4.60 8.56 8.64
N GLU A 82 -4.91 9.55 9.46
CA GLU A 82 -5.83 9.39 10.60
C GLU A 82 -7.25 9.02 10.13
N ASP A 83 -7.78 9.67 9.09
CA ASP A 83 -9.09 9.33 8.51
C ASP A 83 -9.11 7.89 7.98
N VAL A 84 -8.09 7.50 7.22
CA VAL A 84 -7.96 6.13 6.69
C VAL A 84 -8.03 5.10 7.81
N LEU A 85 -7.22 5.27 8.85
CA LEU A 85 -7.13 4.29 9.94
C LEU A 85 -8.39 4.24 10.79
N ASN A 86 -9.02 5.39 11.07
CA ASN A 86 -10.27 5.42 11.81
C ASN A 86 -11.40 4.66 11.09
N ARG A 87 -11.41 4.68 9.75
CA ARG A 87 -12.41 3.97 8.94
C ARG A 87 -12.14 2.48 8.83
N LEU A 88 -10.88 2.05 8.93
CA LEU A 88 -10.46 0.67 8.70
C LEU A 88 -10.20 -0.13 9.97
N TYR A 89 -9.99 0.54 11.11
CA TYR A 89 -9.57 -0.10 12.36
C TYR A 89 -10.36 -1.38 12.65
N SER A 90 -11.69 -1.30 12.79
CA SER A 90 -12.52 -2.47 13.12
C SER A 90 -12.45 -3.58 12.08
N LEU A 91 -12.45 -3.21 10.79
CA LEU A 91 -12.37 -4.18 9.69
C LEU A 91 -11.05 -4.96 9.73
N LEU A 92 -9.94 -4.31 10.08
CA LEU A 92 -8.63 -4.96 10.18
C LEU A 92 -8.58 -5.97 11.32
N TYR A 93 -9.15 -5.66 12.49
CA TYR A 93 -9.23 -6.64 13.59
C TYR A 93 -10.06 -7.85 13.20
N GLU A 94 -11.21 -7.63 12.55
CA GLU A 94 -12.13 -8.69 12.17
C GLU A 94 -11.53 -9.61 11.10
N VAL A 95 -11.06 -9.05 9.98
CA VAL A 95 -10.59 -9.83 8.83
C VAL A 95 -9.30 -10.57 9.10
N TYR A 96 -8.38 -9.96 9.87
CA TYR A 96 -7.07 -10.53 10.15
C TYR A 96 -6.94 -11.14 11.55
N GLU A 97 -8.06 -11.26 12.28
CA GLU A 97 -8.13 -11.89 13.61
C GLU A 97 -7.09 -11.31 14.60
N ILE A 98 -6.89 -10.00 14.55
CA ILE A 98 -5.86 -9.33 15.36
C ILE A 98 -6.24 -9.43 16.85
N PRO A 99 -5.30 -9.81 17.74
CA PRO A 99 -5.56 -9.81 19.17
C PRO A 99 -5.94 -8.41 19.68
N SER A 100 -7.06 -8.30 20.40
CA SER A 100 -7.60 -7.02 20.91
C SER A 100 -6.66 -6.23 21.82
N ARG A 101 -5.62 -6.87 22.38
CA ARG A 101 -4.58 -6.21 23.19
C ARG A 101 -3.54 -5.46 22.37
N GLN A 102 -3.41 -5.76 21.08
CA GLN A 102 -2.47 -5.09 20.20
C GLN A 102 -3.04 -3.76 19.74
N SER A 103 -2.17 -2.85 19.34
CA SER A 103 -2.56 -1.54 18.84
C SER A 103 -1.78 -1.20 17.57
N ILE A 104 -2.37 -0.34 16.73
CA ILE A 104 -1.71 0.11 15.51
C ILE A 104 -0.45 0.91 15.86
N ARG A 105 0.64 0.58 15.17
CA ARG A 105 1.88 1.35 15.08
C ARG A 105 2.10 1.73 13.63
N LEU A 106 2.23 3.03 13.39
CA LEU A 106 2.55 3.58 12.07
C LEU A 106 4.01 3.27 11.75
N GLN A 107 4.27 2.81 10.53
CA GLN A 107 5.61 2.42 10.08
C GLN A 107 6.11 3.42 9.04
N ALA A 108 5.67 3.28 7.79
CA ALA A 108 6.03 4.17 6.68
C ALA A 108 4.76 4.73 6.03
N LEU A 109 4.74 6.04 5.75
CA LEU A 109 3.56 6.77 5.30
C LEU A 109 3.94 7.71 4.16
N HIS A 110 3.84 7.25 2.91
CA HIS A 110 4.36 7.99 1.76
C HIS A 110 3.42 7.99 0.57
N PHE A 111 3.36 9.12 -0.13
CA PHE A 111 3.12 9.10 -1.56
C PHE A 111 4.29 8.40 -2.26
N SER A 112 3.99 7.66 -3.32
CA SER A 112 4.95 6.84 -4.03
C SER A 112 4.69 6.93 -5.54
N LEU A 113 5.75 7.23 -6.30
CA LEU A 113 5.77 7.30 -7.77
C LEU A 113 6.94 6.46 -8.30
N ILE A 114 6.67 5.53 -9.19
CA ILE A 114 7.72 4.77 -9.85
C ILE A 114 8.43 5.72 -10.82
N SER A 115 9.76 5.81 -10.73
CA SER A 115 10.52 6.73 -11.58
C SER A 115 11.92 6.21 -11.94
N THR A 116 12.26 5.00 -11.50
CA THR A 116 13.52 4.35 -11.85
C THR A 116 13.33 3.61 -13.19
N SER A 117 14.21 3.85 -14.15
CA SER A 117 14.19 3.09 -15.41
C SER A 117 14.58 1.63 -15.18
N PRO A 118 14.17 0.69 -16.05
CA PRO A 118 14.55 -0.72 -15.93
C PRO A 118 16.06 -0.91 -15.73
N GLU A 119 16.89 -0.19 -16.48
CA GLU A 119 18.34 -0.29 -16.48
C GLU A 119 19.00 0.16 -15.17
N ALA A 120 18.34 1.05 -14.43
CA ALA A 120 18.81 1.57 -13.16
C ALA A 120 18.35 0.74 -11.95
N LEU A 121 17.57 -0.33 -12.15
CA LEU A 121 17.08 -1.18 -11.08
C LEU A 121 18.22 -1.93 -10.38
N LYS A 122 18.22 -1.89 -9.06
CA LYS A 122 19.02 -2.79 -8.22
C LYS A 122 18.51 -4.23 -8.37
N PRO A 123 19.35 -5.27 -8.19
CA PRO A 123 18.91 -6.66 -8.34
C PRO A 123 17.66 -7.04 -7.55
N LEU A 124 17.53 -6.60 -6.29
CA LEU A 124 16.35 -6.90 -5.47
C LEU A 124 15.06 -6.20 -5.94
N GLN A 125 15.15 -5.14 -6.78
CA GLN A 125 13.99 -4.47 -7.36
C GLN A 125 13.45 -5.19 -8.61
N ARG A 126 14.15 -6.24 -9.07
CA ARG A 126 13.83 -7.04 -10.26
C ARG A 126 13.11 -8.35 -9.89
N LEU A 127 12.61 -8.45 -8.66
CA LEU A 127 12.04 -9.66 -8.07
C LEU A 127 10.76 -9.34 -7.30
N PRO A 128 9.82 -10.29 -7.16
CA PRO A 128 8.79 -10.20 -6.13
C PRO A 128 9.42 -10.09 -4.75
N HIS A 129 8.81 -9.30 -3.86
CA HIS A 129 9.31 -9.05 -2.52
C HIS A 129 8.22 -9.22 -1.47
N PHE A 130 8.63 -9.22 -0.22
CA PHE A 130 7.77 -9.06 0.94
C PHE A 130 8.40 -7.94 1.81
N ASP A 131 7.57 -7.21 2.55
CA ASP A 131 8.00 -6.04 3.33
C ASP A 131 8.70 -6.45 4.63
N THR A 132 8.16 -7.48 5.29
CA THR A 132 8.61 -7.92 6.62
C THR A 132 8.05 -9.30 6.93
N PRO A 133 8.72 -10.11 7.79
CA PRO A 133 8.16 -11.38 8.25
C PRO A 133 7.06 -11.27 9.30
N GLN A 134 6.77 -10.06 9.80
CA GLN A 134 5.86 -9.87 10.93
C GLN A 134 4.41 -10.20 10.54
N PRO A 135 3.70 -11.03 11.33
CA PRO A 135 2.39 -11.58 10.93
C PRO A 135 1.27 -10.54 10.86
N HIS A 136 1.33 -9.50 11.70
CA HIS A 136 0.33 -8.42 11.75
C HIS A 136 0.87 -7.09 11.24
N TYR A 137 1.75 -7.15 10.23
CA TYR A 137 2.16 -6.00 9.45
C TYR A 137 1.38 -5.97 8.14
N PHE A 138 0.86 -4.81 7.77
CA PHE A 138 -0.03 -4.64 6.62
C PHE A 138 0.43 -3.49 5.74
N ALA A 139 0.38 -3.71 4.44
CA ALA A 139 0.50 -2.69 3.41
C ALA A 139 -0.90 -2.23 2.99
N LEU A 140 -1.15 -0.93 3.04
CA LEU A 140 -2.37 -0.27 2.56
C LEU A 140 -1.98 0.62 1.39
N LEU A 141 -2.42 0.28 0.18
CA LEU A 141 -2.11 1.00 -1.06
C LEU A 141 -3.40 1.65 -1.58
N HIS A 142 -3.45 2.98 -1.58
CA HIS A 142 -4.54 3.73 -2.20
C HIS A 142 -4.08 4.26 -3.56
N TYR A 143 -4.72 3.81 -4.63
CA TYR A 143 -4.46 4.24 -6.01
C TYR A 143 -5.10 5.60 -6.27
N LEU A 144 -4.33 6.59 -6.74
CA LEU A 144 -4.77 8.00 -6.74
C LEU A 144 -5.01 8.58 -8.14
N ASN A 145 -4.01 8.50 -9.04
CA ASN A 145 -4.14 9.06 -10.38
C ASN A 145 -5.01 8.19 -11.28
N ASP A 146 -5.59 8.81 -12.31
CA ASP A 146 -6.30 8.14 -13.39
C ASP A 146 -5.36 7.25 -14.19
N GLY A 147 -5.84 6.07 -14.59
CA GLY A 147 -5.06 5.10 -15.36
C GLY A 147 -5.01 5.40 -16.86
N PRO A 148 -4.46 4.46 -17.67
CA PRO A 148 -4.04 3.12 -17.26
C PRO A 148 -2.74 3.11 -16.45
N HIS A 149 -2.63 2.19 -15.49
CA HIS A 149 -1.41 1.94 -14.70
C HIS A 149 -1.27 0.45 -14.37
N GLY A 150 -0.06 0.03 -14.02
CA GLY A 150 0.26 -1.35 -13.66
C GLY A 150 -0.45 -1.86 -12.40
N ASN A 151 -0.88 -3.13 -12.47
CA ASN A 151 -1.57 -3.82 -11.38
C ASN A 151 -0.65 -4.11 -10.18
N THR A 152 -1.24 -4.41 -9.02
CA THR A 152 -0.49 -5.09 -7.94
C THR A 152 -0.67 -6.59 -8.08
N ALA A 153 0.42 -7.34 -8.18
CA ALA A 153 0.43 -8.79 -8.34
C ALA A 153 1.00 -9.51 -7.12
N PHE A 154 0.55 -10.75 -6.95
CA PHE A 154 0.93 -11.65 -5.87
C PHE A 154 1.52 -12.93 -6.43
N PHE A 155 2.59 -13.40 -5.79
CA PHE A 155 3.46 -14.43 -6.32
C PHE A 155 3.64 -15.58 -5.35
N ARG A 156 3.90 -16.77 -5.89
CA ARG A 156 4.33 -17.94 -5.14
C ARG A 156 5.77 -18.26 -5.51
N HIS A 157 6.62 -18.46 -4.52
CA HIS A 157 7.99 -18.92 -4.76
C HIS A 157 7.99 -20.41 -5.04
N ILE A 158 8.15 -20.78 -6.32
CA ILE A 158 7.96 -22.13 -6.85
C ILE A 158 8.80 -23.18 -6.11
N PRO A 159 10.12 -22.99 -5.87
CA PRO A 159 10.95 -24.00 -5.21
C PRO A 159 10.47 -24.39 -3.81
N THR A 160 9.86 -23.46 -3.08
CA THR A 160 9.40 -23.67 -1.70
C THR A 160 7.89 -23.86 -1.58
N GLY A 161 7.13 -23.47 -2.60
CA GLY A 161 5.67 -23.36 -2.56
C GLY A 161 5.13 -22.21 -1.70
N PHE A 162 5.98 -21.36 -1.11
CA PHE A 162 5.55 -20.29 -0.22
C PHE A 162 4.89 -19.12 -0.96
N GLU A 163 3.74 -18.66 -0.45
CA GLU A 163 3.08 -17.41 -0.85
C GLU A 163 3.38 -16.31 0.17
N ARG A 164 3.59 -16.69 1.44
CA ARG A 164 3.99 -15.81 2.55
C ARG A 164 5.33 -16.20 3.16
N ILE A 165 6.14 -15.20 3.52
CA ILE A 165 7.44 -15.37 4.15
C ILE A 165 7.40 -14.83 5.59
N ASP A 166 7.06 -15.68 6.55
CA ASP A 166 7.18 -15.36 7.98
C ASP A 166 8.58 -15.68 8.54
N GLY A 167 8.80 -15.37 9.81
CA GLY A 167 10.10 -15.56 10.46
C GLY A 167 10.59 -17.02 10.48
N SER A 168 9.67 -17.99 10.47
CA SER A 168 10.02 -19.43 10.43
C SER A 168 10.40 -19.89 9.00
N ARG A 169 9.84 -19.24 7.98
CA ARG A 169 10.07 -19.55 6.56
C ARG A 169 11.27 -18.83 5.96
N MET A 170 11.68 -17.70 6.53
CA MET A 170 12.81 -16.89 6.04
C MET A 170 14.08 -17.70 5.74
N PRO A 171 14.59 -18.57 6.63
CA PRO A 171 15.84 -19.28 6.36
C PRO A 171 15.75 -20.18 5.11
N ALA A 172 14.67 -20.97 5.00
CA ALA A 172 14.45 -21.86 3.86
C ALA A 172 14.20 -21.08 2.56
N TYR A 173 13.44 -19.98 2.65
CA TYR A 173 13.20 -19.09 1.51
C TYR A 173 14.50 -18.50 0.96
N PHE A 174 15.32 -17.86 1.81
CA PHE A 174 16.55 -17.22 1.36
C PHE A 174 17.58 -18.24 0.88
N GLN A 175 17.71 -19.39 1.55
CA GLN A 175 18.59 -20.46 1.10
C GLN A 175 18.21 -20.92 -0.31
N SER A 176 16.92 -21.09 -0.58
CA SER A 176 16.44 -21.51 -1.89
C SER A 176 16.52 -20.42 -2.96
N ALA A 177 16.30 -19.15 -2.59
CA ALA A 177 16.28 -18.03 -3.52
C ALA A 177 17.69 -17.53 -3.88
N GLN A 178 18.71 -17.80 -3.06
CA GLN A 178 20.06 -17.24 -3.20
C GLN A 178 20.67 -17.44 -4.59
N GLN A 179 20.56 -18.66 -5.14
CA GLN A 179 21.09 -18.97 -6.47
C GLN A 179 20.39 -18.14 -7.55
N PHE A 180 19.06 -18.04 -7.48
CA PHE A 180 18.28 -17.27 -8.46
C PHE A 180 18.58 -15.78 -8.38
N VAL A 181 18.68 -15.22 -7.17
CA VAL A 181 19.04 -13.81 -6.97
C VAL A 181 20.39 -13.51 -7.63
N GLY A 182 21.37 -14.41 -7.50
CA GLY A 182 22.67 -14.28 -8.15
C GLY A 182 22.59 -14.30 -9.68
N GLN A 183 21.78 -15.20 -10.26
CA GLN A 183 21.57 -15.29 -11.71
C GLN A 183 20.81 -14.07 -12.25
N ASN A 184 19.71 -13.66 -11.60
CA ASN A 184 18.90 -12.50 -11.98
C ASN A 184 19.72 -11.20 -11.99
N ALA A 185 20.74 -11.08 -11.14
CA ALA A 185 21.65 -9.94 -11.14
C ALA A 185 22.47 -9.81 -12.45
N THR A 186 22.62 -10.91 -13.21
CA THR A 186 23.38 -10.96 -14.48
C THR A 186 22.51 -10.90 -15.73
N GLU A 187 21.20 -11.10 -15.59
CA GLU A 187 20.22 -10.99 -16.68
C GLU A 187 19.95 -9.53 -17.07
N PRO A 188 19.42 -9.26 -18.28
CA PRO A 188 18.99 -7.93 -18.68
C PRO A 188 18.06 -7.31 -17.62
N PRO A 189 18.31 -6.05 -17.23
CA PRO A 189 17.61 -5.44 -16.13
C PRO A 189 16.15 -5.15 -16.50
N GLY A 190 15.22 -5.45 -15.59
CA GLY A 190 13.79 -5.30 -15.84
C GLY A 190 12.95 -5.48 -14.59
N TYR A 191 11.75 -4.90 -14.61
CA TYR A 191 10.74 -5.16 -13.59
C TYR A 191 10.21 -6.59 -13.71
N PHE A 192 9.90 -7.21 -12.58
CA PHE A 192 9.29 -8.54 -12.55
C PHE A 192 7.78 -8.45 -12.79
N VAL A 193 7.35 -8.70 -14.02
CA VAL A 193 5.95 -8.49 -14.46
C VAL A 193 5.21 -9.75 -14.92
N GLN A 194 5.85 -10.93 -14.85
CA GLN A 194 5.26 -12.20 -15.28
C GLN A 194 5.89 -13.38 -14.55
N SER A 195 5.24 -14.54 -14.59
CA SER A 195 5.81 -15.79 -14.04
C SER A 195 7.11 -16.19 -14.73
N ASN A 196 7.96 -16.92 -14.02
CA ASN A 196 9.12 -17.64 -14.56
C ASN A 196 9.33 -18.97 -13.79
N GLU A 197 10.47 -19.64 -13.96
CA GLU A 197 10.75 -20.89 -13.24
C GLU A 197 10.86 -20.75 -11.70
N HIS A 198 10.99 -19.53 -11.16
CA HIS A 198 11.20 -19.27 -9.73
C HIS A 198 9.99 -18.66 -9.03
N TYR A 199 9.21 -17.84 -9.72
CA TYR A 199 8.02 -17.21 -9.18
C TYR A 199 6.83 -17.39 -10.11
N GLU A 200 5.72 -17.82 -9.54
CA GLU A 200 4.44 -17.93 -10.21
C GLU A 200 3.56 -16.74 -9.82
N LEU A 201 3.20 -15.91 -10.79
CA LEU A 201 2.13 -14.93 -10.65
C LEU A 201 0.80 -15.69 -10.64
N TYR A 202 0.15 -15.78 -9.47
CA TYR A 202 -1.10 -16.51 -9.31
C TYR A 202 -2.32 -15.61 -9.07
N HIS A 203 -2.11 -14.33 -8.75
CA HIS A 203 -3.18 -13.36 -8.59
C HIS A 203 -2.70 -11.94 -8.90
N GLN A 204 -3.61 -11.09 -9.37
CA GLN A 204 -3.37 -9.66 -9.56
C GLN A 204 -4.64 -8.86 -9.27
N VAL A 205 -4.45 -7.65 -8.78
CA VAL A 205 -5.51 -6.68 -8.54
C VAL A 205 -5.31 -5.53 -9.50
N GLU A 206 -6.34 -5.30 -10.30
CA GLU A 206 -6.40 -4.22 -11.27
C GLU A 206 -6.17 -2.87 -10.59
N TYR A 207 -5.30 -2.03 -11.17
CA TYR A 207 -5.20 -0.64 -10.77
C TYR A 207 -6.49 0.09 -11.14
N ARG A 208 -7.14 0.69 -10.14
CA ARG A 208 -8.30 1.57 -10.33
C ARG A 208 -8.15 2.82 -9.47
N PRO A 209 -8.38 4.03 -10.00
CA PRO A 209 -8.37 5.24 -9.18
C PRO A 209 -9.37 5.11 -8.02
N ASN A 210 -9.00 5.63 -6.85
CA ASN A 210 -9.80 5.57 -5.63
C ASN A 210 -10.05 4.15 -5.08
N ARG A 211 -9.24 3.16 -5.48
CA ARG A 211 -9.22 1.82 -4.87
C ARG A 211 -8.20 1.78 -3.75
N LEU A 212 -8.63 1.34 -2.58
CA LEU A 212 -7.75 0.94 -1.49
C LEU A 212 -7.55 -0.58 -1.50
N LEU A 213 -6.30 -1.01 -1.49
CA LEU A 213 -5.87 -2.40 -1.40
C LEU A 213 -5.15 -2.64 -0.07
N ILE A 214 -5.49 -3.70 0.66
CA ILE A 214 -4.87 -4.04 1.94
C ILE A 214 -4.48 -5.51 1.98
N TYR A 215 -3.20 -5.80 2.24
CA TYR A 215 -2.68 -7.16 2.39
C TYR A 215 -1.59 -7.26 3.47
N PRO A 216 -1.33 -8.46 4.00
CA PRO A 216 -0.20 -8.70 4.90
C PRO A 216 1.14 -8.45 4.20
N GLY A 217 2.04 -7.68 4.81
CA GLY A 217 3.34 -7.34 4.22
C GLY A 217 4.28 -8.54 4.08
N ASN A 218 3.98 -9.68 4.69
CA ASN A 218 4.74 -10.92 4.49
C ASN A 218 4.29 -11.71 3.25
N LEU A 219 3.31 -11.25 2.49
CA LEU A 219 2.89 -11.84 1.21
C LEU A 219 3.86 -11.46 0.09
N LEU A 220 4.27 -12.41 -0.75
CA LEU A 220 5.11 -12.11 -1.91
C LEU A 220 4.32 -11.33 -2.97
N HIS A 221 4.81 -10.15 -3.33
CA HIS A 221 4.11 -9.23 -4.22
C HIS A 221 5.06 -8.36 -5.05
N SER A 222 4.52 -7.74 -6.09
CA SER A 222 5.19 -6.73 -6.92
C SER A 222 4.16 -5.87 -7.64
N THR A 223 4.60 -4.73 -8.18
CA THR A 223 3.82 -4.00 -9.18
C THR A 223 4.13 -4.58 -10.56
N LEU A 224 3.10 -4.85 -11.37
CA LEU A 224 3.25 -5.17 -12.78
C LEU A 224 3.50 -3.87 -13.56
N VAL A 225 4.71 -3.33 -13.40
CA VAL A 225 5.07 -1.99 -13.90
C VAL A 225 4.89 -1.93 -15.41
N GLU A 226 4.07 -0.98 -15.85
CA GLU A 226 3.88 -0.66 -17.27
C GLU A 226 4.75 0.55 -17.64
N PRO A 227 5.88 0.39 -18.37
CA PRO A 227 6.87 1.45 -18.52
C PRO A 227 6.34 2.76 -19.11
N GLY A 228 5.36 2.68 -20.00
CA GLY A 228 4.78 3.85 -20.67
C GLY A 228 3.84 4.68 -19.80
N THR A 229 3.34 4.13 -18.69
CA THR A 229 2.34 4.79 -17.83
C THR A 229 2.81 4.93 -16.39
N ASP A 230 3.71 4.08 -15.93
CA ASP A 230 4.05 4.00 -14.51
C ASP A 230 5.34 4.74 -14.17
N ILE A 231 6.33 4.73 -15.08
CA ILE A 231 7.66 5.30 -14.85
C ILE A 231 7.62 6.81 -15.15
N ASP A 232 7.18 7.57 -14.15
CA ASP A 232 7.14 9.03 -14.19
C ASP A 232 7.17 9.60 -12.76
N ALA A 233 8.10 10.52 -12.51
CA ALA A 233 8.23 11.21 -11.22
C ALA A 233 7.18 12.32 -11.02
N ASN A 234 6.38 12.63 -12.03
CA ASN A 234 5.35 13.67 -11.97
C ASN A 234 4.08 13.15 -11.25
N PRO A 235 3.66 13.77 -10.13
CA PRO A 235 2.46 13.36 -9.39
C PRO A 235 1.14 13.57 -10.16
N GLN A 236 1.14 14.19 -11.34
CA GLN A 236 -0.05 14.32 -12.18
C GLN A 236 -0.22 13.15 -13.16
N THR A 237 0.88 12.53 -13.61
CA THR A 237 0.88 11.59 -14.74
C THR A 237 1.44 10.21 -14.38
N GLY A 238 2.33 10.12 -13.40
CA GLY A 238 2.86 8.84 -12.95
C GLY A 238 1.87 8.04 -12.11
N ARG A 239 2.21 6.78 -11.87
CA ARG A 239 1.45 5.85 -11.03
C ARG A 239 1.48 6.27 -9.56
N LEU A 240 0.70 7.29 -9.22
CA LEU A 240 0.67 7.88 -7.89
C LEU A 240 -0.15 7.01 -6.93
N THR A 241 0.50 6.59 -5.85
CA THR A 241 -0.12 5.82 -4.77
C THR A 241 0.12 6.48 -3.42
N ALA A 242 -0.84 6.36 -2.51
CA ALA A 242 -0.60 6.61 -1.09
C ALA A 242 -0.40 5.27 -0.39
N ASN A 243 0.84 5.02 0.05
CA ASN A 243 1.27 3.79 0.68
C ASN A 243 1.40 4.01 2.19
N MET A 244 0.59 3.28 2.95
CA MET A 244 0.60 3.31 4.41
C MET A 244 0.93 1.92 4.91
N PHE A 245 1.97 1.84 5.74
CA PHE A 245 2.37 0.60 6.38
C PHE A 245 2.10 0.70 7.87
N ILE A 246 1.41 -0.32 8.39
CA ILE A 246 1.03 -0.41 9.79
C ILE A 246 1.40 -1.77 10.36
N GLU A 247 1.60 -1.81 11.66
CA GLU A 247 1.85 -3.04 12.40
C GLU A 247 1.02 -3.05 13.68
N PHE A 248 0.44 -4.20 14.03
CA PHE A 248 -0.21 -4.39 15.32
C PHE A 248 0.78 -5.01 16.32
N LYS A 249 1.00 -4.31 17.44
CA LYS A 249 1.89 -4.70 18.52
C LYS A 249 1.26 -4.45 19.88
#